data_AF-A0A6A3BLR8-F1
#
_entry.id   AF-A0A6A3BLR8-F1
#
_cell.length_a   1.000
_cell.length_b   1.000
_cell.length_c   1.000
_cell.angle_alpha   90.00
_cell.angle_beta   90.00
_cell.angle_gamma   90.00
#
_symmetry.space_group_name_H-M   'P 1'
#
loop_
_entity.id
_entity.type
_entity.pdbx_description
1 polymer ?
#
loop_
_entity_poly.entity_id
_entity_poly.type
_entity_poly.pdbx_seq_one_letter_code
_entity_poly.pdbx_strand_id
1 'polypeptide(L)'
;MPVISVVIPRLKTNQLRWTFTGAFEARQSLIVRGLFPMLADPRHPAESKSSTNESVLKVALDHGKASGVIKPHDRVVVCQKLGDASVVKIIELED
;
A
#
# COMPACT_ATOMS: atom_id res chain seq x y z
N MET A 1 13.20 -2.38 -11.24
CA MET A 1 12.01 -2.98 -10.61
C MET A 1 11.78 -2.34 -9.24
N PRO A 2 10.97 -1.28 -9.15
CA PRO A 2 10.61 -0.64 -7.88
C PRO A 2 9.77 -1.58 -7.00
N VAL A 3 9.91 -1.43 -5.69
CA VAL A 3 9.16 -2.17 -4.67
C VAL A 3 8.38 -1.18 -3.81
N ILE A 4 7.05 -1.26 -3.85
CA ILE A 4 6.18 -0.45 -3.00
C ILE A 4 5.68 -1.30 -1.84
N SER A 5 5.86 -0.83 -0.61
CA SER A 5 5.24 -1.40 0.58
C SER A 5 4.02 -0.57 0.95
N VAL A 6 2.84 -1.16 0.85
CA VAL A 6 1.56 -0.49 1.15
C VAL A 6 1.04 -0.97 2.49
N VAL A 7 0.82 -0.03 3.40
CA VAL A 7 0.15 -0.27 4.68
C VAL A 7 -1.23 0.34 4.63
N ILE A 8 -2.26 -0.46 4.87
CA ILE A 8 -3.64 0.04 5.01
C ILE A 8 -3.89 0.32 6.49
N PRO A 9 -4.24 1.55 6.88
CA PRO A 9 -4.52 1.87 8.26
C PRO A 9 -5.80 1.18 8.73
N ARG A 10 -5.81 0.68 9.97
CA ARG A 10 -7.05 0.20 10.59
C ARG A 10 -7.68 1.32 11.39
N LEU A 11 -8.96 1.57 11.15
CA LEU A 11 -9.77 2.50 11.91
C LEU A 11 -10.34 1.80 13.14
N LYS A 12 -9.95 2.26 14.34
CA LYS A 12 -10.52 1.82 15.62
C LYS A 12 -11.30 2.96 16.25
N THR A 13 -12.49 2.67 16.76
CA THR A 13 -13.32 3.63 17.49
C THR A 13 -13.71 3.08 18.85
N ASN A 14 -13.71 3.93 19.87
CA ASN A 14 -14.27 3.64 21.19
C ASN A 14 -15.52 4.49 21.47
N GLN A 15 -16.27 4.86 20.42
CA GLN A 15 -17.44 5.75 20.43
C GLN A 15 -17.14 7.24 20.72
N LEU A 16 -16.04 7.55 21.41
CA LEU A 16 -15.62 8.93 21.72
C LEU A 16 -14.51 9.45 20.80
N ARG A 17 -13.64 8.56 20.29
CA ARG A 17 -12.50 8.94 19.45
C ARG A 17 -12.23 7.91 18.36
N TRP A 18 -11.91 8.41 17.18
CA TRP A 18 -11.36 7.64 16.07
C TRP A 18 -9.83 7.59 16.15
N THR A 19 -9.25 6.40 16.01
CA THR A 19 -7.80 6.19 16.00
C THR A 19 -7.41 5.35 14.79
N PHE A 20 -6.28 5.69 14.17
CA PHE A 20 -5.73 4.97 13.03
C PHE A 20 -4.43 4.26 13.42
N THR A 21 -4.27 3.02 12.99
CA THR A 21 -2.99 2.27 13.09
C THR A 21 -2.28 2.25 11.72
N GLY A 22 -1.08 1.68 11.61
CA GLY A 22 -0.39 1.53 10.32
C GLY A 22 0.70 2.58 10.05
N ALA A 23 0.61 3.76 10.68
CA ALA A 23 1.59 4.83 10.43
C ALA A 23 3.00 4.48 10.94
N PHE A 24 3.10 3.75 12.05
CA PHE A 24 4.38 3.29 12.57
C PHE A 24 4.96 2.19 11.68
N GLU A 25 4.13 1.23 11.29
CA GLU A 25 4.50 0.13 10.40
C GLU A 25 5.01 0.65 9.04
N ALA A 26 4.34 1.64 8.45
CA ALA A 26 4.78 2.28 7.21
C ALA A 26 6.13 3.00 7.36
N ARG A 27 6.39 3.65 8.51
CA ARG A 27 7.67 4.30 8.77
C ARG A 27 8.80 3.31 9.03
N GLN A 28 8.53 2.18 9.68
CA GLN A 28 9.55 1.14 9.90
C GLN A 28 10.08 0.57 8.58
N SER A 29 9.25 0.50 7.54
CA SER A 29 9.68 0.12 6.20
C SER A 29 10.80 1.01 5.61
N LEU A 30 10.98 2.25 6.10
CA LEU A 30 12.08 3.13 5.68
C LEU A 30 13.48 2.62 6.08
N ILE A 31 13.56 1.66 7.02
CA ILE A 31 14.84 1.05 7.41
C ILE A 31 15.40 0.19 6.27
N VAL A 32 14.54 -0.34 5.40
CA VAL A 32 14.93 -1.19 4.27
C VAL A 32 15.25 -0.32 3.07
N ARG A 33 16.53 -0.27 2.69
CA ARG A 33 16.98 0.45 1.50
C ARG A 33 16.26 -0.08 0.25
N GLY A 34 15.73 0.85 -0.56
CA GLY A 34 15.09 0.53 -1.85
C GLY A 34 13.60 0.21 -1.76
N LEU A 35 13.02 0.19 -0.56
CA LEU A 35 11.57 0.10 -0.37
C LEU A 35 10.93 1.49 -0.44
N PHE A 36 9.82 1.60 -1.15
CA PHE A 36 9.00 2.81 -1.21
C PHE A 36 7.74 2.61 -0.35
N PRO A 37 7.77 3.02 0.93
CA PRO A 37 6.62 2.84 1.81
C PRO A 37 5.51 3.84 1.50
N MET A 38 4.28 3.36 1.62
CA MET A 38 3.05 4.15 1.48
C MET A 38 2.08 3.77 2.59
N LEU A 39 1.48 4.78 3.21
CA LEU A 39 0.30 4.61 4.04
C LEU A 39 -0.93 4.95 3.18
N ALA A 40 -1.82 3.98 2.96
CA ALA A 40 -3.02 4.16 2.15
C ALA A 40 -4.12 4.92 2.92
N ASP A 41 -5.12 5.42 2.20
CA ASP A 41 -6.30 6.06 2.81
C ASP A 41 -7.16 5.02 3.56
N PRO A 42 -7.65 5.31 4.78
CA PRO A 42 -8.53 4.41 5.54
C PRO A 42 -9.88 4.10 4.89
N ARG A 43 -10.27 4.85 3.85
CA ARG A 43 -11.44 4.55 3.02
C ARG A 43 -11.29 3.25 2.25
N HIS A 44 -10.08 2.70 2.15
CA HIS A 44 -9.85 1.35 1.64
C HIS A 44 -9.97 0.34 2.78
N PRO A 45 -10.99 -0.53 2.81
CA PRO A 45 -11.15 -1.52 3.87
C PRO A 45 -9.91 -2.40 4.05
N ALA A 46 -9.42 -2.48 5.29
CA ALA A 46 -8.35 -3.42 5.68
C ALA A 46 -8.84 -4.87 5.78
N GLU A 47 -10.17 -5.09 5.78
CA GLU A 47 -10.81 -6.40 5.80
C GLU A 47 -11.25 -6.79 4.39
N SER A 48 -10.72 -7.92 3.95
CA SER A 48 -10.58 -8.35 2.57
C SER A 48 -11.90 -8.61 1.82
N LYS A 49 -12.16 -7.84 0.76
CA LYS A 49 -12.90 -8.28 -0.43
C LYS A 49 -11.99 -8.11 -1.65
N SER A 50 -12.08 -9.01 -2.63
CA SER A 50 -11.21 -9.00 -3.83
C SER A 50 -11.16 -7.64 -4.53
N SER A 51 -12.30 -6.94 -4.59
CA SER A 51 -12.44 -5.62 -5.22
C SER A 51 -11.70 -4.49 -4.49
N THR A 52 -11.56 -4.57 -3.16
CA THR A 52 -10.85 -3.55 -2.37
C THR A 52 -9.36 -3.57 -2.66
N ASN A 53 -8.78 -4.75 -2.90
CA ASN A 53 -7.36 -4.90 -3.21
C ASN A 53 -6.98 -4.23 -4.54
N GLU A 54 -7.86 -4.23 -5.54
CA GLU A 54 -7.61 -3.54 -6.81
C GLU A 54 -7.55 -2.03 -6.65
N SER A 55 -8.43 -1.46 -5.82
CA SER A 55 -8.43 -0.01 -5.54
C SER A 55 -7.13 0.47 -4.90
N VAL A 56 -6.58 -0.30 -3.95
CA VAL A 56 -5.33 0.04 -3.25
C VAL A 56 -4.13 -0.10 -4.18
N LEU A 57 -4.11 -1.14 -5.03
CA LEU A 57 -3.08 -1.31 -6.04
C LEU A 57 -3.03 -0.14 -7.00
N LYS A 58 -4.19 0.31 -7.48
CA LYS A 58 -4.27 1.48 -8.37
C LYS A 58 -3.68 2.73 -7.71
N VAL A 59 -4.05 3.01 -6.45
CA VAL A 59 -3.52 4.16 -5.71
C VAL A 59 -2.01 4.07 -5.52
N ALA A 60 -1.48 2.89 -5.19
CA ALA A 60 -0.04 2.68 -5.04
C ALA A 60 0.72 2.93 -6.35
N LEU A 61 0.21 2.41 -7.47
CA LEU A 61 0.78 2.62 -8.80
C LEU A 61 0.70 4.10 -9.22
N ASP A 62 -0.45 4.75 -9.03
CA ASP A 62 -0.65 6.17 -9.35
C ASP A 62 0.33 7.07 -8.57
N HIS A 63 0.54 6.79 -7.29
CA HIS A 63 1.53 7.52 -6.48
C HIS A 63 2.97 7.23 -6.91
N GLY A 64 3.31 5.99 -7.24
CA GLY A 64 4.63 5.65 -7.77
C GLY A 64 4.92 6.33 -9.10
N LYS A 65 3.90 6.44 -9.99
CA LYS A 65 3.99 7.20 -11.24
C LYS A 65 4.18 8.70 -10.98
N ALA A 66 3.36 9.28 -10.10
CA ALA A 66 3.44 10.71 -9.74
C ALA A 66 4.76 11.10 -9.07
N SER A 67 5.38 10.19 -8.31
CA SER A 67 6.70 10.40 -7.69
C SER A 67 7.88 10.14 -8.63
N GLY A 68 7.64 9.70 -9.87
CA GLY A 68 8.68 9.38 -10.85
C GLY A 68 9.46 8.09 -10.55
N VAL A 69 9.00 7.31 -9.56
CA VAL A 69 9.60 6.03 -9.16
C VAL A 69 9.21 4.91 -10.13
N ILE A 70 8.03 5.03 -10.73
CA ILE A 70 7.45 4.09 -11.69
C ILE A 70 7.33 4.77 -13.05
N LYS A 71 7.75 4.07 -14.10
CA LYS A 71 7.60 4.48 -15.50
C LYS A 71 6.74 3.46 -16.29
N PRO A 72 6.22 3.84 -17.46
CA PRO A 72 5.65 2.88 -18.40
C PRO A 72 6.61 1.72 -18.67
N HIS A 73 6.07 0.52 -18.89
CA HIS A 73 6.82 -0.74 -19.08
C HIS A 73 7.67 -1.21 -17.88
N ASP A 74 7.63 -0.52 -16.74
CA ASP A 74 8.25 -1.05 -15.53
C ASP A 74 7.47 -2.26 -15.01
N ARG A 75 8.23 -3.24 -14.49
CA ARG A 75 7.70 -4.25 -13.59
C ARG A 75 7.82 -3.74 -12.17
N VAL A 76 6.73 -3.79 -11.43
CA VAL A 76 6.60 -3.24 -10.08
C VAL A 76 6.18 -4.33 -9.12
N VAL A 77 6.85 -4.41 -7.98
CA VAL A 77 6.46 -5.31 -6.89
C VAL A 77 5.66 -4.49 -5.87
N VAL A 78 4.44 -4.94 -5.56
CA VAL A 78 3.61 -4.35 -4.51
C VAL A 78 3.43 -5.34 -3.39
N CYS A 79 3.89 -4.96 -2.20
CA CYS A 79 3.78 -5.72 -0.97
C CYS A 79 2.71 -5.08 -0.08
N GLN A 80 1.69 -5.85 0.30
CA GLN A 80 0.58 -5.39 1.11
C GLN A 80 0.37 -6.34 2.29
N LYS A 81 0.16 -5.78 3.49
CA LYS A 81 -0.33 -6.56 4.64
C LYS A 81 -1.85 -6.51 4.68
N LEU A 82 -2.50 -7.66 4.67
CA LEU A 82 -3.96 -7.81 4.68
C LEU A 82 -4.37 -8.73 5.83
N GLY A 83 -4.95 -8.18 6.89
CA GLY A 83 -5.17 -8.96 8.11
C GLY A 83 -3.83 -9.44 8.68
N ASP A 84 -3.71 -10.76 8.82
CA ASP A 84 -2.49 -11.49 9.20
C ASP A 84 -1.73 -12.08 7.99
N ALA A 85 -2.29 -11.94 6.79
CA ALA A 85 -1.67 -12.38 5.55
C ALA A 85 -0.77 -11.29 4.95
N SER A 86 0.25 -11.72 4.22
CA SER A 86 1.08 -10.85 3.36
C SER A 86 0.81 -11.21 1.91
N VAL A 87 0.44 -10.22 1.12
CA VAL A 87 0.17 -10.35 -0.31
C VAL A 87 1.29 -9.64 -1.07
N VAL A 88 1.90 -10.35 -2.02
CA VAL A 88 2.90 -9.78 -2.93
C VAL A 88 2.38 -9.94 -4.35
N LYS A 89 2.37 -8.85 -5.11
CA LYS A 89 1.98 -8.85 -6.52
C LYS A 89 3.08 -8.26 -7.37
N ILE A 90 3.31 -8.86 -8.53
CA ILE A 90 4.20 -8.35 -9.57
C ILE A 90 3.32 -7.90 -10.72
N ILE A 91 3.44 -6.62 -11.11
CA ILE A 91 2.60 -6.00 -12.12
C ILE A 91 3.53 -5.41 -13.17
N GLU A 92 3.28 -5.74 -14.44
CA GLU A 92 3.89 -5.08 -15.58
C GLU A 92 2.98 -3.92 -16.00
N LEU A 93 3.56 -2.74 -16.17
CA LEU A 93 2.81 -1.55 -16.56
C LEU A 93 2.77 -1.42 -18.07
N GLU A 94 1.58 -1.19 -18.58
CA GLU A 94 1.36 -0.76 -19.95
C GLU A 94 1.70 0.74 -20.10
N ASP A 95 1.66 1.24 -21.34
CA ASP A 95 1.92 2.64 -21.70
C ASP A 95 1.11 3.65 -20.85
#